data_AF-A0A1U7WC46-F1
#
_entry.id   AF-A0A1U7WC46-F1
#
_cell.length_a   1.000
_cell.length_b   1.000
_cell.length_c   1.000
_cell.angle_alpha   90.00
_cell.angle_beta   90.00
_cell.angle_gamma   90.00
#
_symmetry.space_group_name_H-M   'P 1'
#
loop_
_entity.id
_entity.type
_entity.pdbx_description
1 polymer ?
#
loop_
_entity_poly.entity_id
_entity_poly.type
_entity_poly.pdbx_seq_one_letter_code
_entity_poly.pdbx_strand_id
1 'polypeptide(L)'
;MDVDKANTVEPVKSLVDAKAQIRRATEAEGIPYTYVSSDCLDGFFLANLVQPEATAPPRDKIIIPGDGNVKAVFNEEHDIGTYTIKAVDDPRTLNKTLYIKPPKNTLSFNELVAMWEKMIGKTLEKIYIPEEQILKDINSQ
;
A
#
# COMPACT_ATOMS: atom_id res chain seq x y z
N MET A 1 -6.31 -0.81 0.88
CA MET A 1 -6.55 -0.84 -0.57
C MET A 1 -8.04 -0.92 -0.83
N ASP A 2 -8.53 -0.08 -1.73
CA ASP A 2 -9.90 -0.09 -2.20
C ASP A 2 -10.05 -1.00 -3.42
N VAL A 3 -10.82 -2.08 -3.28
CA VAL A 3 -10.94 -3.13 -4.31
C VAL A 3 -11.60 -2.62 -5.58
N ASP A 4 -12.47 -1.61 -5.47
CA ASP A 4 -13.19 -1.03 -6.61
C ASP A 4 -12.32 -0.05 -7.43
N LYS A 5 -11.12 0.28 -6.93
CA LYS A 5 -10.16 1.20 -7.57
C LYS A 5 -8.81 0.54 -7.87
N ALA A 6 -8.64 -0.72 -7.51
CA ALA A 6 -7.37 -1.42 -7.66
C ALA A 6 -7.19 -1.87 -9.11
N ASN A 7 -6.00 -1.62 -9.68
CA ASN A 7 -5.57 -2.23 -10.94
C ASN A 7 -4.52 -3.29 -10.62
N THR A 8 -4.89 -4.56 -10.74
CA THR A 8 -4.07 -5.69 -10.26
C THR A 8 -3.98 -6.80 -11.30
N VAL A 9 -2.83 -7.47 -11.31
CA VAL A 9 -2.57 -8.70 -12.06
C VAL A 9 -2.52 -9.90 -11.11
N GLU A 10 -2.54 -11.12 -11.65
CA GLU A 10 -2.36 -12.32 -10.84
C GLU A 10 -0.97 -12.37 -10.19
N PRO A 11 -0.81 -12.99 -9.01
CA PRO A 11 -1.85 -13.68 -8.23
C PRO A 11 -2.69 -12.75 -7.32
N VAL A 12 -2.33 -11.47 -7.24
CA VAL A 12 -2.98 -10.50 -6.33
C VAL A 12 -4.42 -10.22 -6.75
N LYS A 13 -4.70 -10.25 -8.06
CA LYS A 13 -6.04 -10.05 -8.61
C LYS A 13 -7.07 -10.99 -7.98
N SER A 14 -6.78 -12.28 -7.87
CA SER A 14 -7.67 -13.25 -7.23
C SER A 14 -8.02 -12.88 -5.77
N LEU A 15 -7.06 -12.35 -5.01
CA LEU A 15 -7.29 -11.90 -3.63
C LEU A 15 -8.14 -10.63 -3.56
N VAL A 16 -7.96 -9.70 -4.51
CA VAL A 16 -8.77 -8.48 -4.62
C VAL A 16 -10.21 -8.82 -5.01
N ASP A 17 -10.40 -9.72 -5.98
CA ASP A 17 -11.70 -10.17 -6.44
C ASP A 17 -12.49 -10.86 -5.30
N ALA A 18 -11.82 -11.69 -4.48
CA ALA A 18 -12.44 -12.31 -3.31
C ALA A 18 -12.94 -11.27 -2.29
N LYS A 19 -12.16 -10.20 -2.02
CA LYS A 19 -12.61 -9.10 -1.15
C LYS A 19 -13.77 -8.33 -1.77
N ALA A 20 -13.76 -8.11 -3.09
CA ALA A 20 -14.86 -7.45 -3.78
C ALA A 20 -16.16 -8.26 -3.68
N GLN A 21 -16.10 -9.59 -3.81
CA GLN A 21 -17.26 -10.46 -3.62
C GLN A 21 -17.88 -10.32 -2.21
N ILE A 22 -17.05 -10.25 -1.16
CA ILE A 22 -17.53 -10.00 0.21
C ILE A 22 -18.25 -8.65 0.30
N ARG A 23 -17.71 -7.59 -0.32
CA ARG A 23 -18.37 -6.28 -0.33
C ARG A 23 -19.74 -6.34 -1.00
N ARG A 24 -19.83 -6.97 -2.18
CA ARG A 24 -21.11 -7.13 -2.90
C ARG A 24 -22.14 -7.92 -2.10
N ALA A 25 -21.73 -9.01 -1.43
CA ALA A 25 -22.62 -9.78 -0.57
C ALA A 25 -23.12 -8.96 0.63
N THR A 26 -22.22 -8.21 1.28
CA THR A 26 -22.58 -7.31 2.40
C THR A 26 -23.61 -6.27 1.98
N GLU A 27 -23.41 -5.66 0.81
CA GLU A 27 -24.32 -4.67 0.24
C GLU A 27 -25.68 -5.27 -0.17
N ALA A 28 -25.68 -6.45 -0.79
CA ALA A 28 -26.90 -7.13 -1.24
C ALA A 28 -27.83 -7.54 -0.09
N GLU A 29 -27.24 -7.92 1.05
CA GLU A 29 -27.97 -8.26 2.28
C GLU A 29 -28.40 -7.02 3.09
N GLY A 30 -28.06 -5.80 2.65
CA GLY A 30 -28.41 -4.56 3.35
C GLY A 30 -27.71 -4.41 4.71
N ILE A 31 -26.58 -5.09 4.93
CA ILE A 31 -25.83 -5.03 6.17
C ILE A 31 -25.13 -3.66 6.25
N PRO A 32 -25.30 -2.89 7.35
CA PRO A 32 -24.55 -1.66 7.56
C PRO A 32 -23.04 -1.90 7.55
N TYR A 33 -22.29 -1.11 6.78
CA TYR A 33 -20.85 -1.33 6.61
C TYR A 33 -20.01 -0.05 6.67
N THR A 34 -18.74 -0.23 6.99
CA THR A 34 -17.67 0.71 6.65
C THR A 34 -16.49 -0.09 6.11
N TYR A 35 -16.06 0.19 4.89
CA TYR A 35 -14.85 -0.41 4.33
C TYR A 35 -13.65 0.48 4.63
N VAL A 36 -12.70 0.01 5.44
CA VAL A 36 -11.49 0.77 5.73
C VAL A 36 -10.40 0.46 4.71
N SER A 37 -10.02 1.46 3.92
CA SER A 37 -8.80 1.42 3.10
C SER A 37 -7.66 2.11 3.86
N SER A 38 -6.82 1.30 4.49
CA SER A 38 -5.67 1.73 5.30
C SER A 38 -4.33 1.83 4.54
N ASP A 39 -4.32 1.43 3.27
CA ASP A 39 -3.15 1.37 2.39
C ASP A 39 -1.98 0.55 2.96
N CYS A 40 -0.72 1.03 2.90
CA CYS A 40 0.46 0.25 3.30
C CYS A 40 0.68 0.31 4.81
N LEU A 41 0.93 -0.85 5.43
CA LEU A 41 1.32 -0.96 6.84
C LEU A 41 2.82 -0.64 7.00
N ASP A 42 3.17 0.34 7.83
CA ASP A 42 4.56 0.78 7.99
C ASP A 42 5.48 -0.34 8.44
N GLY A 43 5.10 -1.09 9.48
CA GLY A 43 5.90 -2.19 10.01
C GLY A 43 6.11 -3.35 9.02
N PHE A 44 5.30 -3.45 7.96
CA PHE A 44 5.50 -4.43 6.90
C PHE A 44 6.30 -3.85 5.72
N PHE A 45 5.86 -2.72 5.17
CA PHE A 45 6.43 -2.17 3.93
C PHE A 45 7.72 -1.38 4.19
N LEU A 46 7.81 -0.63 5.28
CA LEU A 46 8.99 0.19 5.59
C LEU A 46 10.10 -0.58 6.29
N ALA A 47 9.79 -1.72 6.92
CA ALA A 47 10.76 -2.56 7.63
C ALA A 47 11.95 -2.97 6.76
N ASN A 48 11.78 -3.08 5.44
CA ASN A 48 12.87 -3.32 4.50
C ASN A 48 12.84 -2.39 3.27
N LEU A 49 12.06 -1.30 3.32
CA LEU A 49 11.77 -0.42 2.17
C LEU A 49 11.27 -1.17 0.92
N VAL A 50 10.37 -2.13 1.12
CA VAL A 50 9.71 -2.90 0.05
C VAL A 50 10.72 -3.61 -0.85
N GLN A 51 11.86 -4.01 -0.29
CA GLN A 51 12.91 -4.69 -1.04
C GLN A 51 12.77 -6.21 -0.92
N PRO A 52 12.67 -6.94 -2.04
CA PRO A 52 12.65 -8.41 -2.00
C PRO A 52 13.86 -8.96 -1.26
N GLU A 53 13.65 -10.01 -0.45
CA GLU A 53 14.69 -10.75 0.29
C GLU A 53 15.47 -9.95 1.36
N ALA A 54 15.28 -8.62 1.45
CA ALA A 54 15.90 -7.81 2.47
C ALA A 54 15.15 -7.93 3.81
N THR A 55 15.90 -8.02 4.91
CA THR A 55 15.36 -8.04 6.28
C THR A 55 15.42 -6.68 6.98
N ALA A 56 16.07 -5.70 6.36
CA ALA A 56 16.22 -4.33 6.84
C ALA A 56 16.36 -3.37 5.65
N PRO A 57 16.15 -2.05 5.83
CA PRO A 57 16.31 -1.08 4.76
C PRO A 57 17.74 -1.12 4.18
N PRO A 58 17.91 -1.24 2.86
CA PRO A 58 19.24 -1.40 2.26
C PRO A 58 20.08 -0.13 2.42
N ARG A 59 21.41 -0.30 2.42
CA ARG A 59 22.38 0.80 2.61
C ARG A 59 23.34 1.00 1.42
N ASP A 60 23.20 0.19 0.37
CA ASP A 60 24.07 0.22 -0.82
C ASP A 60 23.28 0.41 -2.11
N LYS A 61 22.35 -0.50 -2.39
CA LYS A 61 21.52 -0.51 -3.60
C LYS A 61 20.03 -0.61 -3.26
N ILE A 62 19.18 -0.05 -4.11
CA ILE A 62 17.73 -0.11 -3.94
C ILE A 62 17.04 -0.28 -5.29
N ILE A 63 16.07 -1.19 -5.33
CA ILE A 63 15.21 -1.45 -6.47
C ILE A 63 14.00 -0.52 -6.38
N ILE A 64 13.70 0.17 -7.49
CA ILE A 64 12.59 1.10 -7.61
C ILE A 64 11.66 0.59 -8.72
N PRO A 65 10.42 0.19 -8.41
CA PRO A 65 9.44 -0.20 -9.41
C PRO A 65 9.01 0.97 -10.30
N GLY A 66 8.98 0.76 -11.61
CA GLY A 66 8.62 1.77 -12.60
C GLY A 66 9.59 2.95 -12.58
N ASP A 67 9.05 4.17 -12.58
CA ASP A 67 9.80 5.42 -12.47
C ASP A 67 9.95 5.92 -11.02
N GLY A 68 9.32 5.24 -10.06
CA GLY A 68 9.32 5.60 -8.64
C GLY A 68 8.49 6.84 -8.26
N ASN A 69 7.71 7.43 -9.17
CA ASN A 69 6.97 8.67 -8.91
C ASN A 69 5.51 8.48 -8.49
N VAL A 70 4.97 7.27 -8.66
CA VAL A 70 3.63 6.93 -8.16
C VAL A 70 3.58 7.04 -6.64
N LYS A 71 2.54 7.70 -6.14
CA LYS A 71 2.32 7.92 -4.70
C LYS A 71 1.64 6.71 -4.04
N ALA A 72 2.20 6.27 -2.93
CA ALA A 72 1.59 5.34 -1.98
C ALA A 72 1.35 6.04 -0.63
N VAL A 73 0.61 5.39 0.26
CA VAL A 73 0.32 5.89 1.61
C VAL A 73 0.82 4.86 2.62
N PHE A 74 1.69 5.29 3.52
CA PHE A 74 2.33 4.47 4.54
C PHE A 74 1.79 4.86 5.90
N ASN A 75 0.98 4.01 6.53
CA ASN A 75 0.40 4.29 7.83
C ASN A 75 0.89 3.31 8.89
N GLU A 76 1.19 3.85 10.06
CA GLU A 76 1.51 3.07 11.24
C GLU A 76 0.26 2.33 11.75
N GLU A 77 0.46 1.08 12.19
CA GLU A 77 -0.60 0.13 12.49
C GLU A 77 -1.49 0.56 13.66
N HIS A 78 -0.93 1.20 14.70
CA HIS A 78 -1.70 1.76 15.81
C HIS A 78 -2.58 2.93 15.36
N ASP A 79 -2.11 3.78 14.45
CA ASP A 79 -2.93 4.85 13.86
C ASP A 79 -4.07 4.27 13.01
N ILE A 80 -3.81 3.23 12.22
CA ILE A 80 -4.88 2.52 11.47
C ILE A 80 -5.96 2.04 12.43
N GLY A 81 -5.58 1.35 13.51
CA GLY A 81 -6.52 0.88 14.54
C GLY A 81 -7.32 2.03 15.16
N THR A 82 -6.66 3.15 15.48
CA THR A 82 -7.30 4.33 16.05
C THR A 82 -8.37 4.91 15.11
N TYR A 83 -8.06 5.08 13.83
CA TYR A 83 -9.02 5.61 12.86
C TYR A 83 -10.14 4.62 12.54
N THR A 84 -9.87 3.31 12.55
CA THR A 84 -10.90 2.29 12.42
C THR A 84 -11.91 2.35 13.57
N ILE A 85 -11.46 2.46 14.82
CA ILE A 85 -12.36 2.54 15.98
C ILE A 85 -13.17 3.84 15.97
N LYS A 86 -12.54 4.98 15.62
CA LYS A 86 -13.25 6.26 15.47
C LYS A 86 -14.36 6.23 14.41
N ALA A 87 -14.29 5.31 13.46
CA ALA A 87 -15.24 5.18 12.37
C ALA A 87 -16.45 4.30 12.70
N VAL A 88 -16.45 3.56 13.82
CA VAL A 88 -17.50 2.57 14.13
C VAL A 88 -18.86 3.23 14.32
N ASP A 89 -18.93 4.25 15.17
CA ASP A 89 -20.18 4.94 15.52
C ASP A 89 -20.33 6.31 14.82
N ASP A 90 -19.43 6.65 13.90
CA ASP A 90 -19.51 7.90 13.15
C ASP A 90 -20.55 7.78 12.03
N PRO A 91 -21.68 8.50 12.06
CA PRO A 91 -22.70 8.37 11.02
C PRO A 91 -22.20 8.78 9.62
N ARG A 92 -21.06 9.50 9.53
CA ARG A 92 -20.46 9.89 8.25
C ARG A 92 -19.81 8.72 7.51
N THR A 93 -19.51 7.62 8.20
CA THR A 93 -18.85 6.43 7.63
C THR A 93 -19.82 5.29 7.33
N LEU A 94 -21.10 5.44 7.73
CA LEU A 94 -22.16 4.48 7.45
C LEU A 94 -22.34 4.27 5.94
N ASN A 95 -22.17 3.02 5.51
CA ASN A 95 -22.22 2.57 4.12
C ASN A 95 -21.22 3.32 3.22
N LYS A 96 -20.02 3.59 3.74
CA LYS A 96 -18.93 4.27 3.03
C LYS A 96 -17.61 3.49 3.06
N THR A 97 -16.74 3.86 2.14
CA THR A 97 -15.30 3.53 2.22
C THR A 97 -14.58 4.67 2.93
N LEU A 98 -13.92 4.37 4.05
CA LEU A 98 -13.03 5.30 4.74
C LEU A 98 -11.61 5.14 4.20
N TYR A 99 -11.01 6.23 3.72
CA TYR A 99 -9.61 6.25 3.30
C TYR A 99 -8.76 6.90 4.38
N ILE A 100 -7.79 6.16 4.92
CA ILE A 100 -6.79 6.70 5.84
C ILE A 100 -5.63 7.20 5.00
N LYS A 101 -5.74 8.45 4.53
CA LYS A 101 -4.78 9.07 3.61
C LYS A 101 -4.21 10.39 4.15
N PRO A 102 -3.41 10.35 5.23
CA PRO A 102 -2.77 11.56 5.74
C PRO A 102 -1.79 12.14 4.70
N PRO A 103 -1.82 13.45 4.42
CA PRO A 103 -1.00 14.05 3.36
C PRO A 103 0.51 13.85 3.55
N LYS A 104 1.00 13.87 4.79
CA LYS A 104 2.43 13.71 5.11
C LYS A 104 2.96 12.30 4.89
N ASN A 105 2.07 11.32 4.82
CA ASN A 105 2.41 9.92 4.61
C ASN A 105 2.17 9.48 3.16
N THR A 106 1.69 10.40 2.31
CA THR A 106 1.46 10.14 0.88
C THR A 106 2.72 10.46 0.10
N LEU A 107 3.54 9.44 -0.13
CA LEU A 107 4.91 9.56 -0.63
C LEU A 107 5.11 8.71 -1.88
N SER A 108 5.96 9.17 -2.78
CA SER A 108 6.46 8.34 -3.88
C SER A 108 7.63 7.49 -3.39
N PHE A 109 7.97 6.45 -4.14
CA PHE A 109 9.14 5.64 -3.81
C PHE A 109 10.41 6.49 -3.83
N ASN A 110 10.55 7.40 -4.81
CA ASN A 110 11.69 8.32 -4.91
C ASN A 110 11.81 9.23 -3.67
N GLU A 111 10.70 9.75 -3.16
CA GLU A 111 10.70 10.55 -1.92
C GLU A 111 11.08 9.70 -0.70
N LEU A 112 10.57 8.47 -0.61
CA LEU A 112 10.91 7.53 0.46
C LEU A 112 12.40 7.20 0.46
N VAL A 113 12.98 6.92 -0.71
CA VAL A 113 14.42 6.71 -0.86
C VAL A 113 15.21 7.96 -0.46
N ALA A 114 14.79 9.15 -0.91
CA ALA A 114 15.49 10.40 -0.56
C ALA A 114 15.48 10.67 0.95
N MET A 115 14.37 10.38 1.64
CA MET A 115 14.31 10.45 3.10
C MET A 115 15.28 9.47 3.75
N TRP A 116 15.33 8.23 3.27
CA TRP A 116 16.23 7.22 3.80
C TRP A 116 17.70 7.57 3.58
N GLU A 117 18.07 8.02 2.38
CA GLU A 117 19.42 8.50 2.05
C GLU A 117 19.87 9.63 2.99
N LYS A 118 18.95 10.57 3.29
CA LYS A 118 19.19 11.64 4.26
C LYS A 118 19.41 11.10 5.67
N MET A 119 18.65 10.08 6.10
CA MET A 119 18.81 9.47 7.42
C MET A 119 20.14 8.72 7.56
N ILE A 120 20.60 8.05 6.49
CA ILE A 120 21.84 7.26 6.53
C ILE A 120 23.08 8.06 6.12
N GLY A 121 22.92 9.29 5.62
CA GLY A 121 24.01 10.15 5.16
C GLY A 121 24.73 9.60 3.92
N LYS A 122 24.05 8.81 3.09
CA LYS A 122 24.63 8.12 1.92
C LYS A 122 23.62 8.01 0.80
N THR A 123 24.08 8.25 -0.43
CA THR A 123 23.34 7.99 -1.66
C THR A 123 23.40 6.51 -2.02
N LEU A 124 22.25 5.91 -2.32
CA LEU A 124 22.09 4.54 -2.79
C LEU A 124 22.20 4.47 -4.31
N GLU A 125 22.76 3.37 -4.80
CA GLU A 125 22.62 2.96 -6.20
C GLU A 125 21.15 2.60 -6.47
N LYS A 126 20.52 3.29 -7.43
CA LYS A 126 19.10 3.12 -7.75
C LYS A 126 18.95 2.28 -9.01
N ILE A 127 18.22 1.18 -8.92
CA ILE A 127 17.93 0.28 -10.02
C ILE A 127 16.43 0.39 -10.32
N TYR A 128 16.08 1.02 -11.44
CA TYR A 128 14.69 1.14 -11.87
C TYR A 128 14.29 -0.09 -12.68
N ILE A 129 13.17 -0.72 -12.34
CA ILE A 129 12.62 -1.86 -13.07
C ILE A 129 11.33 -1.43 -13.79
N PRO A 130 11.29 -1.38 -15.13
CA PRO A 130 10.09 -1.02 -15.88
C PRO A 130 8.93 -1.97 -15.62
N GLU A 131 7.69 -1.48 -15.76
CA GLU A 131 6.46 -2.27 -15.59
C GLU A 131 6.47 -3.55 -16.42
N GLU A 132 6.86 -3.47 -17.70
CA GLU A 132 6.93 -4.64 -18.60
C GLU A 132 7.84 -5.75 -18.04
N GLN A 133 8.96 -5.37 -17.43
CA GLN A 133 9.89 -6.31 -16.81
C GLN A 133 9.28 -6.92 -15.54
N ILE A 134 8.65 -6.11 -14.68
CA ILE A 134 7.95 -6.59 -13.48
C ILE A 134 6.85 -7.60 -13.87
N LEU A 135 6.03 -7.29 -14.87
CA LEU A 135 4.97 -8.17 -15.35
C LEU A 135 5.52 -9.47 -15.92
N LYS A 136 6.64 -9.42 -16.64
CA LYS A 136 7.30 -10.62 -17.13
C LYS A 136 7.81 -11.49 -15.97
N ASP A 137 8.42 -10.88 -14.96
CA ASP A 137 8.96 -11.60 -13.81
C ASP A 137 7.85 -12.27 -12.99
N ILE A 138 6.70 -11.60 -12.81
CA ILE A 138 5.52 -12.18 -12.15
C ILE A 138 4.99 -13.39 -12.91
N ASN A 139 4.89 -13.32 -14.24
CA ASN A 139 4.37 -14.41 -15.08
C ASN A 139 5.36 -15.56 -15.29
N SER A 140 6.63 -15.38 -14.90
CA SER A 140 7.68 -16.39 -15.04
C SER A 140 7.88 -17.24 -13.77
N GLN A 141 7.13 -16.93 -12.69
CA GLN A 141 7.04 -17.72 -11.46
C GLN A 141 5.98 -18.81 -11.58
#